data_AF-A0A832X0G8-F1
#
_entry.id   AF-A0A832X0G8-F1
#
_cell.length_a   1.000
_cell.length_b   1.000
_cell.length_c   1.000
_cell.angle_alpha   90.00
_cell.angle_beta   90.00
_cell.angle_gamma   90.00
#
_symmetry.space_group_name_H-M   'P 1'
#
loop_
_entity.id
_entity.type
_entity.pdbx_description
1 polymer ?
#
loop_
_entity_poly.entity_id
_entity_poly.type
_entity_poly.pdbx_seq_one_letter_code
_entity_poly.pdbx_strand_id
1 'polypeptide(L)'
;QQAWNDLHRLTNDKDSSVRSCAADVLGDVFYQVPDKQQAWNDLVRLTNRASWHTSLEERSNAAKALSYAFSQVPDKQQAWNDLHRLTNDKD
;
A
#
# COMPACT_ATOMS: atom_id res chain seq x y z
N GLN A 1 6.85 -14.11 -10.69
CA GLN A 1 7.77 -12.98 -10.42
C GLN A 1 7.43 -11.72 -11.22
N GLN A 2 7.28 -11.82 -12.54
CA GLN A 2 7.05 -10.63 -13.38
C GLN A 2 5.81 -9.81 -13.00
N ALA A 3 4.66 -10.46 -12.76
CA ALA A 3 3.44 -9.79 -12.31
C ALA A 3 3.61 -9.02 -10.98
N TRP A 4 4.40 -9.55 -10.04
CA TRP A 4 4.72 -8.84 -8.79
C TRP A 4 5.57 -7.60 -9.08
N ASN A 5 6.62 -7.74 -9.89
CA ASN A 5 7.49 -6.62 -10.23
C ASN A 5 6.73 -5.52 -10.97
N ASP A 6 5.81 -5.89 -11.86
CA ASP A 6 4.93 -4.95 -12.55
C ASP A 6 3.99 -4.24 -11.57
N LEU A 7 3.33 -4.98 -10.68
CA LEU A 7 2.45 -4.40 -9.66
C LEU A 7 3.21 -3.44 -8.74
N HIS A 8 4.39 -3.84 -8.25
CA HIS A 8 5.28 -3.00 -7.46
C HIS A 8 5.65 -1.70 -8.20
N ARG A 9 6.01 -1.80 -9.49
CA ARG A 9 6.30 -0.62 -10.32
C ARG A 9 5.08 0.30 -10.45
N LEU A 10 3.89 -0.24 -10.64
CA LEU A 10 2.65 0.53 -10.77
C LEU A 10 2.28 1.30 -9.49
N THR A 11 2.66 0.80 -8.29
CA THR A 11 2.52 1.60 -7.05
C THR A 11 3.37 2.87 -7.03
N ASN A 12 4.28 3.04 -7.99
CA ASN A 12 5.14 4.22 -8.17
C ASN A 12 4.82 5.02 -9.44
N ASP A 13 3.71 4.72 -10.13
CA ASP A 13 3.34 5.42 -11.34
C ASP A 13 3.14 6.93 -11.09
N LYS A 14 3.27 7.75 -12.14
CA LYS A 14 3.02 9.20 -12.06
C LYS A 14 1.52 9.51 -11.99
N ASP A 15 0.70 8.66 -12.59
CA ASP A 15 -0.76 8.77 -12.58
C ASP A 15 -1.33 8.20 -11.27
N SER A 16 -2.16 9.00 -10.59
CA SER A 16 -2.78 8.60 -9.32
C SER A 16 -3.86 7.56 -9.46
N SER A 17 -4.57 7.54 -10.59
CA SER A 17 -5.56 6.49 -10.88
C SER A 17 -4.87 5.14 -11.07
N VAL A 18 -3.71 5.12 -11.73
CA VAL A 18 -2.90 3.89 -11.88
C VAL A 18 -2.42 3.40 -10.51
N ARG A 19 -1.91 4.29 -9.65
CA ARG A 19 -1.50 3.93 -8.29
C ARG A 19 -2.65 3.44 -7.43
N SER A 20 -3.80 4.12 -7.50
CA SER A 20 -5.03 3.75 -6.79
C SER A 20 -5.46 2.33 -7.16
N CYS A 21 -5.50 2.02 -8.46
CA CYS A 21 -5.81 0.68 -8.95
C CYS A 21 -4.77 -0.36 -8.50
N ALA A 22 -3.47 -0.01 -8.55
CA ALA A 22 -2.41 -0.88 -8.07
C ALA A 22 -2.55 -1.19 -6.57
N ALA A 23 -2.95 -0.21 -5.76
CA ALA A 23 -3.19 -0.38 -4.33
C ALA A 23 -4.35 -1.34 -4.04
N ASP A 24 -5.46 -1.18 -4.76
CA ASP A 24 -6.65 -2.01 -4.62
C ASP A 24 -6.35 -3.48 -5.02
N VAL A 25 -5.73 -3.68 -6.19
CA VAL A 25 -5.27 -5.00 -6.64
C VAL A 25 -4.30 -5.63 -5.65
N LEU A 26 -3.34 -4.85 -5.13
CA LEU A 26 -2.36 -5.34 -4.16
C LEU A 26 -3.00 -5.80 -2.85
N GLY A 27 -4.08 -5.15 -2.41
CA GLY A 27 -4.90 -5.59 -1.29
C GLY A 27 -5.56 -6.95 -1.55
N ASP A 28 -6.22 -7.11 -2.69
CA ASP A 28 -6.94 -8.33 -3.08
C ASP A 28 -6.01 -9.55 -3.23
N VAL A 29 -4.82 -9.34 -3.79
CA VAL A 29 -3.87 -10.43 -4.08
C VAL A 29 -2.74 -10.54 -3.06
N PHE A 30 -2.81 -9.85 -1.92
CA PHE A 30 -1.71 -9.77 -0.95
C PHE A 30 -1.19 -11.16 -0.52
N TYR A 31 -2.09 -12.14 -0.38
CA TYR A 31 -1.74 -13.51 0.00
C TYR A 31 -0.82 -14.21 -1.01
N GLN A 32 -0.92 -13.84 -2.29
CA GLN A 32 -0.12 -14.37 -3.40
C GLN A 32 1.21 -13.66 -3.56
N VAL A 33 1.43 -12.53 -2.87
CA VAL A 33 2.67 -11.75 -3.01
C VAL A 33 3.85 -12.54 -2.42
N PRO A 34 4.98 -12.64 -3.17
CA PRO A 34 6.18 -13.32 -2.69
C PRO A 34 6.89 -12.54 -1.57
N ASP A 35 7.02 -11.22 -1.70
CA ASP A 35 7.60 -10.34 -0.67
C ASP A 35 6.50 -9.50 0.01
N LYS A 36 5.92 -10.08 1.06
CA LYS A 36 4.84 -9.44 1.83
C LYS A 36 5.32 -8.22 2.60
N GLN A 37 6.60 -8.14 2.96
CA GLN A 37 7.12 -6.98 3.68
C GLN A 37 7.29 -5.79 2.74
N GLN A 38 7.78 -6.03 1.53
CA GLN A 38 7.86 -4.99 0.50
C GLN A 38 6.46 -4.48 0.11
N ALA A 39 5.49 -5.37 -0.12
CA ALA A 39 4.12 -4.97 -0.40
C ALA A 39 3.49 -4.14 0.72
N TRP A 40 3.72 -4.50 1.99
CA TRP A 40 3.30 -3.69 3.13
C TRP A 40 3.90 -2.28 3.06
N ASN A 41 5.21 -2.17 2.84
CA ASN A 41 5.90 -0.88 2.75
C ASN A 41 5.39 -0.01 1.59
N ASP A 42 5.05 -0.61 0.45
CA ASP A 42 4.44 0.12 -0.68
C ASP A 42 3.07 0.70 -0.31
N LEU A 43 2.22 -0.08 0.37
CA LEU A 43 0.90 0.37 0.82
C LEU A 43 1.01 1.49 1.88
N VAL A 44 1.94 1.38 2.83
CA VAL A 44 2.23 2.45 3.80
C VAL A 44 2.66 3.73 3.09
N ARG A 45 3.57 3.63 2.10
CA ARG A 45 4.01 4.77 1.29
C ARG A 45 2.85 5.45 0.56
N LEU A 46 1.98 4.66 -0.07
CA LEU A 46 0.81 5.17 -0.79
C LEU A 46 -0.17 5.90 0.15
N THR A 47 -0.36 5.39 1.37
CA THR A 47 -1.26 5.99 2.37
C THR A 47 -0.75 7.37 2.85
N ASN A 48 0.56 7.52 2.97
CA ASN A 48 1.23 8.74 3.48
C ASN A 48 1.79 9.67 2.40
N ARG A 49 1.43 9.45 1.13
CA ARG A 49 1.97 10.25 0.05
C ARG A 49 1.32 11.64 0.02
N ALA A 50 1.91 12.64 0.67
CA ALA A 50 1.50 14.03 0.50
C ALA A 50 2.06 14.60 -0.82
N SER A 51 1.24 14.63 -1.86
CA SER A 51 1.57 15.34 -3.11
C SER A 51 0.32 15.93 -3.73
N TRP A 52 0.48 17.00 -4.52
CA TRP A 52 -0.61 17.59 -5.29
C TRP A 52 -1.22 16.64 -6.33
N HIS A 53 -0.53 15.52 -6.61
CA HIS A 53 -1.00 14.44 -7.45
C HIS A 53 -1.60 13.27 -6.67
N THR A 54 -1.61 13.27 -5.33
CA THR A 54 -2.18 12.17 -4.56
C THR A 54 -3.67 12.39 -4.40
N SER A 55 -4.49 11.42 -4.84
CA SER A 55 -5.93 11.50 -4.66
C SER A 55 -6.34 10.93 -3.29
N LEU A 56 -7.47 11.41 -2.76
CA LEU A 56 -8.10 10.82 -1.57
C LEU A 56 -8.43 9.33 -1.79
N GLU A 57 -8.76 8.97 -3.03
CA GLU A 57 -9.06 7.60 -3.46
C GLU A 57 -7.84 6.68 -3.34
N GLU A 58 -6.67 7.13 -3.81
CA GLU A 58 -5.41 6.39 -3.69
C GLU A 58 -5.10 6.05 -2.22
N ARG A 59 -5.24 7.04 -1.33
CA ARG A 59 -5.00 6.86 0.10
C ARG A 59 -6.03 5.93 0.74
N SER A 60 -7.30 6.05 0.35
CA SER A 60 -8.38 5.21 0.85
C SER A 60 -8.21 3.75 0.44
N ASN A 61 -7.83 3.50 -0.82
CA ASN A 61 -7.56 2.16 -1.33
C ASN A 61 -6.32 1.54 -0.68
N ALA A 62 -5.24 2.32 -0.50
CA ALA A 62 -4.06 1.86 0.21
C ALA A 62 -4.36 1.52 1.69
N ALA A 63 -5.12 2.35 2.40
CA ALA A 63 -5.54 2.09 3.76
C ALA A 63 -6.43 0.83 3.89
N LYS A 64 -7.37 0.65 2.95
CA LYS A 64 -8.19 -0.55 2.86
C LYS A 64 -7.33 -1.80 2.61
N ALA A 65 -6.36 -1.72 1.70
CA ALA A 65 -5.43 -2.81 1.43
C ALA A 65 -4.57 -3.16 2.66
N LEU A 66 -4.12 -2.17 3.45
CA LEU A 66 -3.42 -2.42 4.71
C LEU A 66 -4.25 -3.26 5.69
N SER A 67 -5.58 -3.05 5.72
CA SER A 67 -6.50 -3.84 6.55
C SER A 67 -6.48 -5.34 6.16
N TYR A 68 -6.49 -5.65 4.86
CA TYR A 68 -6.40 -7.02 4.36
C TYR A 68 -5.01 -7.66 4.55
N ALA A 69 -3.97 -6.84 4.47
CA ALA A 69 -2.58 -7.26 4.54
C ALA A 69 -2.08 -7.54 5.97
N PHE A 70 -2.65 -6.86 6.98
CA PHE A 70 -2.09 -6.83 8.35
C PHE A 70 -1.88 -8.22 8.96
N SER A 71 -2.81 -9.17 8.76
CA SER A 71 -2.68 -10.53 9.30
C SER A 71 -1.60 -11.37 8.60
N GLN A 72 -1.09 -10.92 7.45
CA GLN A 72 -0.21 -11.69 6.57
C GLN A 72 1.23 -11.17 6.54
N VAL A 73 1.48 -9.91 6.93
CA VAL A 73 2.84 -9.35 6.99
C VAL A 73 3.71 -10.06 8.05
N PRO A 74 4.96 -10.45 7.76
CA PRO A 74 5.81 -11.14 8.72
C PRO A 74 6.16 -10.29 9.95
N ASP A 75 6.54 -9.02 9.76
CA ASP A 75 6.89 -8.12 10.85
C ASP A 75 5.64 -7.40 11.39
N LYS A 76 4.98 -8.04 12.36
CA LYS A 76 3.78 -7.49 13.03
C LYS A 76 4.09 -6.24 13.85
N GLN A 77 5.29 -6.12 14.39
CA GLN A 77 5.66 -4.99 15.22
C GLN A 77 5.84 -3.74 14.37
N GLN A 78 6.53 -3.87 13.23
CA GLN A 78 6.63 -2.79 12.25
C GLN A 78 5.23 -2.40 11.76
N ALA A 79 4.42 -3.38 11.36
CA ALA A 79 3.07 -3.13 10.84
C ALA A 79 2.19 -2.37 11.85
N TRP A 80 2.24 -2.75 13.12
CA TRP A 80 1.52 -2.05 14.18
C TRP A 80 1.99 -0.60 14.36
N ASN A 81 3.30 -0.38 14.40
CA ASN A 81 3.88 0.95 14.54
C ASN A 81 3.54 1.85 13.34
N ASP A 82 3.56 1.30 12.13
CA ASP A 82 3.15 2.00 10.93
C ASP A 82 1.68 2.43 11.01
N LEU A 83 0.75 1.51 11.31
CA LEU A 83 -0.67 1.84 11.46
C LEU A 83 -0.91 2.93 12.51
N HIS A 84 -0.24 2.84 13.66
CA HIS A 84 -0.34 3.86 14.71
C HIS A 84 0.19 5.23 14.25
N ARG A 85 1.26 5.25 13.45
CA ARG A 85 1.77 6.48 12.85
C ARG A 85 0.77 7.07 11.84
N LEU A 86 0.17 6.24 10.98
CA LEU A 86 -0.82 6.67 9.98
C LEU A 86 -2.04 7.33 10.62
N THR A 87 -2.47 6.89 11.81
CA THR A 87 -3.60 7.52 12.54
C THR A 87 -3.28 8.90 13.13
N ASN A 88 -1.99 9.23 13.28
CA ASN A 88 -1.54 10.50 13.81
C ASN A 88 -1.09 11.47 12.70
N ASP A 89 -1.14 11.03 11.44
CA ASP A 89 -0.84 11.86 10.29
C ASP A 89 -1.96 12.89 10.11
N LYS A 90 -1.60 14.17 10.06
CA LYS A 90 -2.54 15.27 9.86
C LYS A 90 -2.53 15.58 8.37
N ASP A 91 -3.69 15.43 7.73
CA ASP A 91 -3.93 15.86 6.35
C ASP A 91 -3.44 17.29 6.08
#